data_AF-A0A963TDR4-F1
#
_entry.id   AF-A0A963TDR4-F1
#
_cell.length_a   1.000
_cell.length_b   1.000
_cell.length_c   1.000
_cell.angle_alpha   90.00
_cell.angle_beta   90.00
_cell.angle_gamma   90.00
#
_symmetry.space_group_name_H-M   'P 1'
#
loop_
_entity.id
_entity.type
_entity.pdbx_description
1 polymer ?
#
loop_
_entity_poly.entity_id
_entity_poly.type
_entity_poly.pdbx_seq_one_letter_code
_entity_poly.pdbx_strand_id
1 'polypeptide(L)'
;MTDTSASAAAPITDKRQLVEYLESGCKPRDKWRIGTEHEKFAYCLQTLKPLPYEGDRGIEALLKGLERFDWEPVREKGKVIALNKPDFSSITLEPAGQVELSGAPLETIHQTCKEVA
;
A
#
# COMPACT_ATOMS: atom_id res chain seq x y z
N MET A 1 6.32 -13.79 13.18
CA MET A 1 4.94 -13.34 13.49
C MET A 1 5.04 -12.37 14.65
N THR A 2 5.17 -11.08 14.35
CA THR A 2 4.97 -10.01 15.35
C THR A 2 3.61 -9.42 15.04
N ASP A 3 2.67 -9.72 15.93
CA ASP A 3 1.32 -9.20 15.98
C ASP A 3 1.35 -7.66 16.09
N THR A 4 1.03 -6.95 15.01
CA THR A 4 0.70 -5.52 15.04
C THR A 4 -0.80 -5.38 15.33
N SER A 5 -1.23 -5.91 16.47
CA SER A 5 -2.47 -5.45 17.08
C SER A 5 -2.22 -4.01 17.54
N ALA A 6 -3.11 -3.09 17.15
CA ALA A 6 -3.09 -1.70 17.60
C ALA A 6 -3.39 -1.65 19.11
N SER A 7 -2.40 -2.01 19.92
CA SER A 7 -2.35 -1.65 21.33
C SER A 7 -2.37 -0.13 21.38
N ALA A 8 -3.29 0.45 22.16
CA ALA A 8 -3.33 1.88 22.40
C ALA A 8 -1.97 2.32 22.94
N ALA A 9 -1.10 2.81 22.04
CA ALA A 9 0.25 3.19 22.39
C ALA A 9 0.16 4.25 23.48
N ALA A 10 0.90 4.04 24.57
CA ALA A 10 0.93 4.99 25.68
C ALA A 10 1.19 6.40 25.12
N PRO A 11 0.51 7.45 25.65
CA PRO A 11 0.71 8.81 25.17
C PRO A 11 2.19 9.16 25.14
N ILE A 12 2.61 9.86 24.08
CA ILE A 12 3.97 10.40 24.01
C ILE A 12 4.13 11.42 25.13
N THR A 13 5.05 11.17 26.05
CA THR A 13 5.35 12.03 27.19
C THR A 13 6.64 12.84 27.00
N ASP A 14 7.49 12.45 26.06
CA ASP A 14 8.76 13.12 25.78
C ASP A 14 9.09 13.13 24.27
N LYS A 15 9.69 14.22 23.78
CA LYS A 15 10.20 14.34 22.40
C LYS A 15 11.15 13.20 22.04
N ARG A 16 11.93 12.72 23.00
CA ARG A 16 12.90 11.64 22.83
C ARG A 16 12.25 10.36 22.29
N GLN A 17 11.01 10.05 22.65
CA GLN A 17 10.29 8.89 22.09
C GLN A 17 10.10 9.00 20.57
N LEU A 18 9.85 10.20 20.06
CA LEU A 18 9.73 10.45 18.63
C LEU A 18 11.08 10.33 17.91
N VAL A 19 12.15 10.80 18.56
CA VAL A 19 13.52 10.68 18.02
C VAL A 19 13.93 9.21 17.96
N GLU A 20 13.74 8.47 19.05
CA GLU A 20 14.09 7.05 19.15
C GLU A 20 13.30 6.19 18.14
N TYR A 21 12.03 6.54 17.87
CA TYR A 21 11.24 5.88 16.82
C TYR A 21 11.90 6.03 15.44
N LEU A 22 12.35 7.23 15.07
CA LEU A 22 13.05 7.46 13.80
C LEU A 22 14.43 6.78 13.78
N GLU A 23 15.18 6.85 14.88
CA GLU A 23 16.49 6.21 15.01
C GLU A 23 16.40 4.68 14.88
N SER A 24 15.29 4.07 15.33
CA SER A 24 15.03 2.63 15.16
C SER A 24 14.97 2.20 13.68
N GLY A 25 14.77 3.15 12.77
CA GLY A 25 14.81 2.94 11.32
C GLY A 25 16.20 2.70 10.75
N CYS A 26 17.27 3.07 11.45
CA CYS A 26 18.66 2.92 10.99
C CYS A 26 19.02 1.46 10.71
N LYS A 27 19.61 1.20 9.53
CA LYS A 27 19.98 -0.15 9.07
C LYS A 27 21.42 -0.16 8.54
N PRO A 28 22.21 -1.22 8.83
CA PRO A 28 23.49 -1.43 8.17
C PRO A 28 23.30 -1.67 6.67
N ARG A 29 24.37 -1.46 5.88
CA ARG A 29 24.31 -1.44 4.41
C ARG A 29 23.75 -2.73 3.81
N ASP A 30 24.06 -3.88 4.39
CA ASP A 30 23.57 -5.21 3.98
C ASP A 30 22.04 -5.37 4.14
N LYS A 31 21.42 -4.54 4.99
CA LYS A 31 19.97 -4.48 5.20
C LYS A 31 19.28 -3.35 4.43
N TRP A 32 19.99 -2.60 3.59
CA TRP A 32 19.37 -1.58 2.74
C TRP A 32 18.51 -2.25 1.66
N ARG A 33 17.37 -1.63 1.36
CA ARG A 33 16.39 -2.09 0.37
C ARG A 33 15.82 -0.90 -0.40
N ILE A 34 15.17 -1.18 -1.53
CA ILE A 34 14.53 -0.23 -2.43
C ILE A 34 13.04 -0.52 -2.41
N GLY A 35 12.24 0.41 -1.89
CA GLY A 35 10.80 0.44 -2.11
C GLY A 35 10.48 1.40 -3.25
N THR A 36 9.47 1.09 -4.07
CA THR A 36 9.05 1.95 -5.17
C THR A 36 7.55 2.09 -5.16
N GLU A 37 7.08 3.32 -5.27
CA GLU A 37 5.66 3.65 -5.30
C GLU A 37 5.32 4.31 -6.62
N HIS A 38 4.13 4.01 -7.15
CA HIS A 38 3.61 4.71 -8.32
C HIS A 38 2.08 4.74 -8.35
N GLU A 39 1.54 5.87 -8.76
CA GLU A 39 0.10 6.10 -8.90
C GLU A 39 -0.34 5.97 -10.37
N LYS A 40 -1.57 5.50 -10.56
CA LYS A 40 -2.18 5.30 -11.88
C LYS A 40 -3.61 5.86 -11.89
N PHE A 41 -3.94 6.65 -12.91
CA PHE A 41 -5.32 7.11 -13.13
C PHE A 41 -6.13 6.02 -13.84
N ALA A 42 -7.10 5.44 -13.12
CA ALA A 42 -8.06 4.53 -13.73
C ALA A 42 -9.21 5.32 -14.39
N TYR A 43 -9.51 5.01 -15.66
CA TYR A 43 -10.57 5.69 -16.41
C TYR A 43 -11.35 4.73 -17.30
N CYS A 44 -12.58 5.11 -17.64
CA CYS A 44 -13.44 4.36 -18.55
C CYS A 44 -13.01 4.62 -20.00
N LEU A 45 -12.61 3.58 -20.73
CA LEU A 45 -12.12 3.73 -22.12
C LEU A 45 -13.16 4.31 -23.09
N GLN A 46 -14.46 4.13 -22.82
CA GLN A 46 -15.54 4.63 -23.68
C GLN A 46 -15.81 6.12 -23.50
N THR A 47 -15.64 6.64 -22.28
CA THR A 47 -16.02 8.02 -21.91
C THR A 47 -14.84 8.90 -21.54
N LEU A 48 -13.67 8.31 -21.34
CA LEU A 48 -12.44 8.91 -20.82
C LEU A 48 -12.59 9.57 -19.44
N LYS A 49 -13.70 9.29 -18.73
CA LYS A 49 -13.94 9.78 -17.39
C LYS A 49 -13.21 8.92 -16.34
N PRO A 50 -12.78 9.51 -15.21
CA PRO A 50 -12.27 8.74 -14.07
C PRO A 50 -13.26 7.66 -13.62
N LEU A 51 -12.76 6.55 -13.09
CA LEU A 51 -13.63 5.54 -12.51
C LEU A 51 -14.28 6.09 -11.22
N PRO A 52 -15.61 5.95 -11.04
CA PRO A 52 -16.21 6.13 -9.73
C PRO A 52 -15.72 5.06 -8.76
N TYR A 53 -15.87 5.28 -7.45
CA TYR A 53 -15.54 4.25 -6.48
C TYR A 53 -16.46 3.02 -6.61
N GLU A 54 -17.78 3.24 -6.67
CA GLU A 54 -18.79 2.18 -6.76
C GLU A 54 -19.17 1.81 -8.19
N GLY A 55 -19.88 0.67 -8.33
CA GLY A 55 -20.45 0.18 -9.58
C GLY A 55 -19.62 -0.93 -10.24
N ASP A 56 -20.22 -1.61 -11.22
CA ASP A 56 -19.62 -2.78 -11.89
C ASP A 56 -18.31 -2.46 -12.62
N ARG A 57 -18.10 -1.18 -12.95
CA ARG A 57 -16.87 -0.65 -13.55
C ARG A 57 -16.24 0.45 -12.68
N GLY A 58 -16.27 0.27 -11.36
CA GLY A 58 -15.69 1.18 -10.37
C GLY A 58 -14.37 0.70 -9.79
N ILE A 59 -13.75 1.54 -8.95
CA ILE A 59 -12.49 1.23 -8.24
C ILE A 59 -12.66 0.01 -7.33
N GLU A 60 -13.79 -0.11 -6.61
CA GLU A 60 -14.01 -1.26 -5.72
C GLU A 60 -14.04 -2.59 -6.51
N ALA A 61 -14.63 -2.58 -7.70
CA ALA A 61 -14.65 -3.74 -8.58
C ALA A 61 -13.24 -4.10 -9.07
N LEU A 62 -12.40 -3.10 -9.35
CA LEU A 62 -10.99 -3.30 -9.68
C LEU A 62 -10.22 -3.93 -8.51
N LEU A 63 -10.36 -3.40 -7.29
CA LEU A 63 -9.68 -3.94 -6.11
C LEU A 63 -10.11 -5.38 -5.80
N LYS A 64 -11.42 -5.65 -5.78
CA LYS A 64 -11.96 -7.01 -5.63
C LYS A 64 -11.47 -7.97 -6.71
N GLY A 65 -11.31 -7.47 -7.94
CA GLY A 65 -10.76 -8.24 -9.04
C GLY A 65 -9.32 -8.66 -8.81
N LEU A 66 -8.52 -7.88 -8.07
CA LEU A 66 -7.12 -8.19 -7.77
C LEU A 66 -6.97 -9.23 -6.65
N GLU A 67 -7.99 -9.45 -5.81
CA GLU A 67 -7.99 -10.50 -4.77
C GLU A 67 -7.68 -11.90 -5.36
N ARG A 68 -7.94 -12.11 -6.66
CA ARG A 68 -7.57 -13.34 -7.40
C ARG A 68 -6.07 -13.64 -7.50
N PHE A 69 -5.22 -12.68 -7.11
CA PHE A 69 -3.76 -12.78 -7.14
C PHE A 69 -3.13 -12.73 -5.74
N ASP A 70 -3.83 -13.34 -4.77
CA ASP A 70 -3.40 -13.47 -3.37
C ASP A 70 -3.25 -12.12 -2.65
N TRP A 71 -4.03 -11.13 -3.06
CA TRP A 71 -4.14 -9.84 -2.40
C TRP A 71 -5.22 -9.90 -1.31
N GLU A 72 -4.88 -9.51 -0.08
CA GLU A 72 -5.81 -9.50 1.05
C GLU A 72 -6.49 -8.13 1.21
N PRO A 73 -7.83 -8.07 1.28
CA PRO A 73 -8.55 -6.79 1.31
C PRO A 73 -8.51 -6.11 2.68
N VAL A 74 -8.19 -4.81 2.67
CA VAL A 74 -8.34 -3.90 3.81
C VAL A 74 -9.64 -3.13 3.67
N ARG A 75 -10.45 -3.12 4.74
CA ARG A 75 -11.79 -2.51 4.72
C ARG A 75 -11.92 -1.36 5.70
N GLU A 76 -12.48 -0.26 5.24
CA GLU A 76 -12.99 0.82 6.09
C GLU A 76 -14.50 0.95 5.87
N LYS A 77 -15.29 0.97 6.95
CA LYS A 77 -16.77 1.09 6.88
C LYS A 77 -17.41 0.07 5.91
N GLY A 78 -16.86 -1.14 5.84
CA GLY A 78 -17.32 -2.23 4.97
C GLY A 78 -16.87 -2.16 3.51
N LYS A 79 -16.23 -1.07 3.09
CA LYS A 79 -15.73 -0.81 1.74
C LYS A 79 -14.27 -1.25 1.60
N VAL A 80 -13.89 -1.89 0.49
CA VAL A 80 -12.50 -2.27 0.23
C VAL A 80 -11.72 -1.04 -0.23
N ILE A 81 -10.75 -0.58 0.56
CA ILE A 81 -10.01 0.66 0.30
C ILE A 81 -8.54 0.43 -0.02
N ALA A 82 -8.01 -0.76 0.29
CA ALA A 82 -6.65 -1.14 0.00
C ALA A 82 -6.53 -2.66 -0.06
N LEU A 83 -5.38 -3.14 -0.54
CA LEU A 83 -5.00 -4.54 -0.58
C LEU A 83 -3.59 -4.69 -0.04
N ASN A 84 -3.30 -5.77 0.68
CA ASN A 84 -1.96 -6.06 1.21
C ASN A 84 -1.48 -7.44 0.76
N LYS A 85 -0.16 -7.62 0.78
CA LYS A 85 0.50 -8.92 0.66
C LYS A 85 1.47 -9.20 1.80
N PRO A 86 1.80 -10.49 2.05
CA PRO A 86 2.78 -10.87 3.08
C PRO A 86 4.21 -10.34 2.85
N ASP A 87 4.53 -9.91 1.62
CA ASP A 87 5.84 -9.36 1.25
C ASP A 87 5.98 -7.85 1.52
N PHE A 88 5.01 -7.26 2.23
CA PHE A 88 4.91 -5.84 2.56
C PHE A 88 4.52 -4.93 1.39
N SER A 89 4.17 -5.49 0.22
CA SER A 89 3.55 -4.69 -0.83
C SER A 89 2.07 -4.40 -0.51
N SER A 90 1.60 -3.24 -0.98
CA SER A 90 0.21 -2.81 -0.81
C SER A 90 -0.31 -2.09 -2.05
N ILE A 91 -1.61 -2.18 -2.28
CA ILE A 91 -2.33 -1.34 -3.25
C ILE A 91 -3.26 -0.44 -2.46
N THR A 92 -3.13 0.86 -2.63
CA THR A 92 -3.86 1.89 -1.88
C THR A 92 -4.58 2.85 -2.82
N LEU A 93 -5.46 3.66 -2.25
CA LEU A 93 -6.18 4.70 -2.97
C LEU A 93 -5.77 6.08 -2.45
N GLU A 94 -5.39 6.94 -3.38
CA GLU A 94 -5.24 8.37 -3.14
C GLU A 94 -6.60 9.09 -3.15
N PRO A 95 -6.71 10.34 -2.64
CA PRO A 95 -7.99 11.02 -2.44
C PRO A 95 -8.89 11.13 -3.69
N ALA A 96 -8.32 11.11 -4.90
CA ALA A 96 -9.07 11.20 -6.16
C ALA A 96 -9.21 9.84 -6.88
N GLY A 97 -8.92 8.74 -6.19
CA GLY A 97 -9.09 7.38 -6.72
C GLY A 97 -7.94 6.89 -7.61
N GLN A 98 -6.77 7.54 -7.56
CA GLN A 98 -5.57 6.96 -8.15
C GLN A 98 -5.27 5.65 -7.43
N VAL A 99 -4.92 4.64 -8.23
CA VAL A 99 -4.53 3.34 -7.71
C VAL A 99 -3.02 3.35 -7.56
N GLU A 100 -2.57 3.33 -6.32
CA GLU A 100 -1.15 3.27 -5.99
C GLU A 100 -0.72 1.82 -5.78
N LEU A 101 0.49 1.49 -6.21
CA LEU A 101 1.21 0.32 -5.71
C LEU A 101 2.35 0.85 -4.85
N SER A 102 2.40 0.47 -3.58
CA SER A 102 3.58 0.57 -2.74
C SER A 102 4.27 -0.79 -2.72
N GLY A 103 5.42 -0.87 -3.39
CA GLY A 103 6.15 -2.10 -3.63
C GLY A 103 6.89 -2.63 -2.39
N ALA A 104 7.23 -3.92 -2.43
CA ALA A 104 8.01 -4.56 -1.39
C ALA A 104 9.41 -3.92 -1.25
N PRO A 105 10.06 -4.04 -0.08
CA PRO A 105 11.45 -3.61 0.09
C PRO A 105 12.42 -4.60 -0.58
N LEU A 106 12.87 -4.28 -1.80
CA LEU A 106 13.67 -5.17 -2.67
C LEU A 106 15.17 -4.87 -2.64
N GLU A 107 16.01 -5.80 -3.08
CA GLU A 107 17.48 -5.65 -3.05
C GLU A 107 18.04 -4.96 -4.30
N THR A 108 17.37 -5.09 -5.44
CA THR A 108 17.89 -4.61 -6.72
C THR A 108 16.80 -3.93 -7.55
N ILE A 109 17.21 -2.96 -8.37
CA ILE A 109 16.32 -2.29 -9.33
C ILE A 109 15.69 -3.26 -10.34
N HIS A 110 16.33 -4.41 -10.60
CA HIS A 110 15.78 -5.43 -11.49
C HIS A 110 14.61 -6.19 -10.86
N GLN A 111 14.63 -6.37 -9.53
CA GLN A 111 13.47 -6.90 -8.81
C GLN A 111 12.33 -5.87 -8.83
N THR A 112 12.62 -4.58 -8.59
CA THR A 112 11.62 -3.51 -8.71
C THR A 112 10.97 -3.50 -10.10
N CYS A 113 11.76 -3.60 -11.17
CA CYS A 113 11.21 -3.63 -12.53
C CYS A 113 10.31 -4.84 -12.78
N LYS A 114 10.58 -6.00 -12.15
CA LYS A 114 9.73 -7.19 -12.26
C LYS A 114 8.43 -7.05 -11.47
N GLU A 115 8.44 -6.32 -10.36
CA GLU A 115 7.24 -6.07 -9.54
C GLU A 115 6.25 -5.13 -10.24
N VAL A 116 6.76 -4.20 -11.06
CA VAL A 116 5.94 -3.23 -11.80
C VAL A 116 5.32 -3.82 -13.08
N ALA A 117 5.94 -4.86 -13.67
CA ALA A 117 5.59 -5.42 -14.98
C ALA A 117 4.39 -6.38 -14.93
#